data_AF-A0A951JB55-F1
#
_entry.id   AF-A0A951JB55-F1
#
_cell.length_a   1.000
_cell.length_b   1.000
_cell.length_c   1.000
_cell.angle_alpha   90.00
_cell.angle_beta   90.00
_cell.angle_gamma   90.00
#
_symmetry.space_group_name_H-M   'P 1'
#
loop_
_entity.id
_entity.type
_entity.pdbx_description
1 polymer ?
#
loop_
_entity_poly.entity_id
_entity_poly.type
_entity_poly.pdbx_seq_one_letter_code
_entity_poly.pdbx_strand_id
1 'polypeptide(L)'
;MIDGLRTERLLLRRWRPEDRRPFAALNADPVVMEHFPSVLDRAQSDALALRIRAHFTEHGYGLWAVEVDAAFAGFTGLAWSDVSGLRELEVGWRLDLPLEGVDFPHHFMVRWRGEETDLLIDPFDGGRLRFADQAQELLDRVYGGMVRVQESFLQRASKRDMLARMLSNLKGVYVNVRDHARALSAVERILLLRPEAPSENRARGILLARLGRAEEAARQLKTYLDVAPDAADAERVRTLVRRLRSGENPVEDDPSGEMEA
;
A
#
# COMPACT_ATOMS: atom_id res chain seq x y z
N MET A 1 -3.88 14.34 -33.81
CA MET A 1 -3.87 14.60 -32.35
C MET A 1 -5.04 13.86 -31.75
N ILE A 2 -4.85 13.14 -30.65
CA ILE A 2 -5.96 12.46 -29.97
C ILE A 2 -6.69 13.52 -29.15
N ASP A 3 -7.99 13.71 -29.38
CA ASP A 3 -8.80 14.72 -28.68
C ASP A 3 -9.56 14.16 -27.47
N GLY A 4 -9.53 12.83 -27.30
CA GLY A 4 -10.01 12.14 -26.11
C GLY A 4 -9.86 10.63 -26.20
N LEU A 5 -9.98 9.96 -25.06
CA LEU A 5 -9.99 8.50 -24.91
C LEU A 5 -11.28 8.12 -24.19
N ARG A 6 -12.10 7.27 -24.81
CA ARG A 6 -13.38 6.82 -24.24
C ARG A 6 -13.30 5.34 -23.89
N THR A 7 -13.78 5.01 -22.70
CA THR A 7 -14.05 3.64 -22.26
C THR A 7 -15.57 3.47 -22.10
N GLU A 8 -16.01 2.31 -21.65
CA GLU A 8 -17.42 2.05 -21.30
C GLU A 8 -17.93 3.01 -20.22
N ARG A 9 -17.09 3.38 -19.24
CA ARG A 9 -17.51 4.07 -18.01
C ARG A 9 -16.98 5.49 -17.85
N LEU A 10 -16.00 5.89 -18.66
CA LEU A 10 -15.31 7.17 -18.50
C LEU A 10 -14.77 7.72 -19.82
N LEU A 11 -14.74 9.06 -19.89
CA LEU A 11 -14.14 9.83 -20.98
C LEU A 11 -12.97 10.66 -20.44
N LEU A 12 -11.79 10.45 -21.02
CA LEU A 12 -10.65 11.35 -20.89
C LEU A 12 -10.72 12.36 -22.03
N ARG A 13 -10.77 13.66 -21.72
CA ARG A 13 -10.95 14.71 -22.73
C ARG A 13 -10.15 15.97 -22.43
N ARG A 14 -10.01 16.83 -23.44
CA ARG A 14 -9.40 18.15 -23.28
C ARG A 14 -10.20 18.98 -22.26
N TRP A 15 -9.46 19.86 -21.57
CA TRP A 15 -10.02 20.80 -20.61
C TRP A 15 -10.86 21.86 -21.29
N ARG A 16 -12.03 22.12 -20.73
CA ARG A 16 -12.99 23.13 -21.18
C ARG A 16 -13.06 24.27 -20.14
N PRO A 17 -13.52 25.48 -20.52
CA PRO A 17 -13.70 26.58 -19.58
C PRO A 17 -14.58 26.22 -18.38
N GLU A 18 -15.58 25.36 -18.57
CA GLU A 18 -16.55 24.96 -17.55
C GLU A 18 -15.93 24.08 -16.46
N ASP A 19 -14.83 23.38 -16.75
CA ASP A 19 -14.12 22.52 -15.77
C ASP A 19 -13.45 23.33 -14.65
N ARG A 20 -13.20 24.62 -14.86
CA ARG A 20 -12.49 25.48 -13.89
C ARG A 20 -13.19 25.55 -12.54
N ARG A 21 -14.52 25.62 -12.54
CA ARG A 21 -15.30 25.72 -11.30
C ARG A 21 -15.22 24.42 -10.47
N PRO A 22 -15.57 23.23 -10.99
CA PRO A 22 -15.43 21.99 -10.22
C PRO A 22 -13.97 21.67 -9.91
N PHE A 23 -13.02 22.04 -10.78
CA PHE A 23 -11.59 21.88 -10.47
C PHE A 23 -11.12 22.76 -9.30
N ALA A 24 -11.61 24.00 -9.20
CA ALA A 24 -11.31 24.86 -8.06
C ALA A 24 -11.92 24.31 -6.75
N ALA A 25 -13.12 23.72 -6.81
CA ALA A 25 -13.72 23.05 -5.65
C ALA A 25 -12.86 21.84 -5.21
N LEU A 26 -12.47 20.99 -6.15
CA LEU A 26 -11.57 19.85 -5.93
C LEU A 26 -10.25 20.27 -5.25
N ASN A 27 -9.66 21.39 -5.65
CA ASN A 27 -8.39 21.86 -5.08
C ASN A 27 -8.55 22.65 -3.77
N ALA A 28 -9.77 23.08 -3.44
CA ALA A 28 -10.08 23.72 -2.17
C ALA A 28 -10.47 22.72 -1.09
N ASP A 29 -10.78 21.47 -1.48
CA ASP A 29 -11.15 20.40 -0.56
C ASP A 29 -9.93 19.90 0.24
N PRO A 30 -9.93 20.03 1.59
CA PRO A 30 -8.82 19.61 2.43
C PRO A 30 -8.63 18.08 2.49
N VAL A 31 -9.66 17.28 2.19
CA VAL A 31 -9.56 15.82 2.09
C VAL A 31 -8.83 15.43 0.81
N VAL A 32 -9.22 16.04 -0.32
CA VAL A 32 -8.52 15.83 -1.60
C VAL A 32 -7.08 16.34 -1.54
N MET A 33 -6.86 17.45 -0.84
CA MET A 33 -5.56 18.12 -0.74
C MET A 33 -4.74 17.70 0.48
N GLU A 34 -5.16 16.67 1.24
CA GLU A 34 -4.55 16.23 2.51
C GLU A 34 -3.03 16.03 2.42
N HIS A 35 -2.52 15.73 1.22
CA HIS A 35 -1.11 15.40 0.99
C HIS A 35 -0.34 16.44 0.16
N PHE A 36 -0.97 17.56 -0.14
CA PHE A 36 -0.34 18.70 -0.80
C PHE A 36 0.10 19.73 0.24
N PRO A 37 1.08 20.61 -0.07
CA PRO A 37 1.54 21.62 0.87
C PRO A 37 0.44 22.53 1.41
N SER A 38 -0.58 22.81 0.59
CA SER A 38 -1.79 23.55 0.96
C SER A 38 -2.91 23.26 -0.02
N VAL A 39 -4.15 23.55 0.37
CA VAL A 39 -5.26 23.78 -0.58
C VAL A 39 -4.92 24.93 -1.53
N LEU A 40 -5.58 24.98 -2.67
CA LEU A 40 -5.48 26.08 -3.62
C LEU A 40 -6.72 26.96 -3.57
N ASP A 41 -6.51 28.27 -3.63
CA ASP A 41 -7.59 29.19 -3.92
C ASP A 41 -8.02 29.11 -5.40
N ARG A 42 -9.02 29.92 -5.75
CA ARG A 42 -9.56 29.96 -7.11
C ARG A 42 -8.52 30.41 -8.15
N ALA A 43 -7.74 31.44 -7.85
CA ALA A 43 -6.76 31.99 -8.79
C ALA A 43 -5.61 31.00 -9.04
N GLN A 44 -5.14 30.35 -7.98
CA GLN A 44 -4.13 29.29 -8.03
C GLN A 44 -4.64 28.07 -8.82
N SER A 45 -5.90 27.67 -8.61
CA SER A 45 -6.53 26.59 -9.38
C SER A 45 -6.65 26.91 -10.87
N ASP A 46 -7.08 28.13 -11.20
CA ASP A 46 -7.18 28.59 -12.60
C ASP A 46 -5.79 28.65 -13.26
N ALA A 47 -4.76 29.09 -12.53
CA ALA A 47 -3.38 29.09 -13.01
C ALA A 47 -2.85 27.66 -13.27
N LEU A 48 -3.17 26.70 -12.40
CA LEU A 48 -2.82 25.29 -12.60
C LEU A 48 -3.53 24.71 -13.84
N ALA A 49 -4.82 24.97 -14.03
CA ALA A 49 -5.55 24.53 -15.22
C ALA A 49 -4.97 25.11 -16.51
N LEU A 50 -4.50 26.36 -16.49
CA LEU A 50 -3.80 26.97 -17.63
C LEU A 50 -2.46 26.27 -17.92
N ARG A 51 -1.66 25.96 -16.89
CA ARG A 51 -0.40 25.20 -17.05
C ARG A 51 -0.65 23.81 -17.64
N ILE A 52 -1.67 23.10 -17.16
CA ILE A 52 -2.06 21.79 -17.70
C ILE A 52 -2.42 21.89 -19.18
N ARG A 53 -3.20 22.90 -19.57
CA ARG A 53 -3.56 23.13 -20.97
C ARG A 53 -2.34 23.45 -21.83
N ALA A 54 -1.43 24.30 -21.33
CA ALA A 54 -0.21 24.69 -22.02
C ALA A 54 0.73 23.50 -22.26
N HIS A 55 0.99 22.69 -21.22
CA HIS A 55 1.77 21.44 -21.34
C HIS A 55 1.23 20.55 -22.46
N PHE A 56 -0.09 20.42 -22.53
CA PHE A 56 -0.72 19.59 -23.54
C PHE A 56 -0.55 20.15 -24.96
N THR A 57 -0.64 21.46 -25.12
CA THR A 57 -0.35 22.13 -26.41
C THR A 57 1.11 21.95 -26.82
N GLU A 58 2.03 22.00 -25.87
CA GLU A 58 3.48 21.87 -26.10
C GLU A 58 3.87 20.43 -26.46
N HIS A 59 3.35 19.44 -25.75
CA HIS A 59 3.82 18.05 -25.85
C HIS A 59 2.89 17.10 -26.63
N GLY A 60 1.67 17.53 -26.95
CA GLY A 60 0.66 16.69 -27.63
C GLY A 60 -0.02 15.67 -26.71
N TYR A 61 0.35 15.62 -25.43
CA TYR A 61 -0.27 14.83 -24.35
C TYR A 61 -0.19 15.59 -23.03
N GLY A 62 -0.94 15.15 -22.02
CA GLY A 62 -0.97 15.81 -20.72
C GLY A 62 -1.96 15.17 -19.76
N LEU A 63 -2.23 15.90 -18.67
CA LEU A 63 -3.30 15.58 -17.73
C LEU A 63 -4.66 15.86 -18.39
N TRP A 64 -5.44 14.82 -18.59
CA TRP A 64 -6.79 14.86 -19.15
C TRP A 64 -7.81 15.22 -18.08
N ALA A 65 -8.84 15.98 -18.46
CA ALA A 65 -10.04 16.05 -17.64
C ALA A 65 -10.77 14.70 -17.72
N VAL A 66 -11.15 14.15 -16.56
CA VAL A 66 -11.92 12.91 -16.45
C VAL A 66 -13.38 13.28 -16.37
N GLU A 67 -14.19 12.68 -17.24
CA GLU A 67 -15.64 12.84 -17.25
C GLU A 67 -16.31 11.48 -16.99
N VAL A 68 -17.23 11.46 -16.03
CA VAL A 68 -18.10 10.34 -15.65
C VAL A 68 -19.53 10.85 -15.68
N ASP A 69 -20.43 10.17 -16.40
CA ASP A 69 -21.84 10.58 -16.57
C ASP A 69 -22.01 12.06 -16.96
N ALA A 70 -21.18 12.52 -17.90
CA ALA A 70 -21.10 13.91 -18.38
C ALA A 70 -20.66 14.96 -17.33
N ALA A 71 -20.30 14.54 -16.12
CA ALA A 71 -19.78 15.39 -15.05
C ALA A 71 -18.25 15.31 -14.95
N PHE A 72 -17.61 16.42 -14.62
CA PHE A 72 -16.18 16.46 -14.32
C PHE A 72 -15.90 15.70 -13.01
N ALA A 73 -15.05 14.68 -13.07
CA ALA A 73 -14.69 13.82 -11.94
C ALA A 73 -13.25 14.05 -11.44
N GLY A 74 -12.53 15.00 -12.04
CA GLY A 74 -11.14 15.29 -11.74
C GLY A 74 -10.24 15.22 -12.97
N PHE A 75 -8.98 14.88 -12.77
CA PHE A 75 -8.02 14.74 -13.86
C PHE A 75 -7.08 13.55 -13.66
N THR A 76 -6.56 13.02 -14.77
CA THR A 76 -5.47 12.03 -14.76
C THR A 76 -4.69 12.08 -16.07
N GLY A 77 -3.42 11.68 -16.05
CA GLY A 77 -2.63 11.51 -17.26
C GLY A 77 -1.13 11.63 -17.02
N LEU A 78 -0.39 11.84 -18.10
CA LEU A 78 1.06 11.98 -18.07
C LEU A 78 1.46 13.46 -18.11
N ALA A 79 2.38 13.87 -17.26
CA ALA A 79 2.95 15.22 -17.29
C ALA A 79 4.44 15.19 -17.01
N TRP A 80 5.19 16.11 -17.62
CA TRP A 80 6.55 16.39 -17.19
C TRP A 80 6.52 17.19 -15.89
N SER A 81 7.22 16.69 -14.89
CA SER A 81 7.37 17.31 -13.57
C SER A 81 8.84 17.45 -13.21
N ASP A 82 9.15 18.47 -12.41
CA ASP A 82 10.47 18.64 -11.80
C ASP A 82 10.44 18.00 -10.41
N VAL A 83 11.27 16.98 -10.22
CA VAL A 83 11.42 16.27 -8.96
C VAL A 83 12.86 16.43 -8.51
N SER A 84 13.09 17.34 -7.56
CA SER A 84 14.42 17.62 -7.01
C SER A 84 15.46 18.01 -8.07
N GLY A 85 15.06 18.78 -9.08
CA GLY A 85 15.93 19.25 -10.17
C GLY A 85 16.09 18.26 -11.32
N LEU A 86 15.41 17.11 -11.26
CA LEU A 86 15.36 16.15 -12.35
C LEU A 86 14.00 16.21 -13.05
N ARG A 87 14.03 16.21 -14.39
CA ARG A 87 12.82 16.20 -15.20
C ARG A 87 12.36 14.76 -15.36
N GLU A 88 11.23 14.44 -14.72
CA GLU A 88 10.65 13.10 -14.70
C GLU A 88 9.25 13.10 -15.32
N LEU A 89 8.88 11.98 -15.93
CA LEU A 89 7.52 11.76 -16.42
C LEU A 89 6.66 11.23 -15.28
N GLU A 90 5.66 12.01 -14.88
CA GLU A 90 4.74 11.70 -13.80
C GLU A 90 3.40 11.16 -14.34
N VAL A 91 2.80 10.21 -13.61
CA VAL A 91 1.36 9.91 -13.70
C VAL A 91 0.64 10.77 -12.66
N GLY A 92 0.13 11.92 -13.08
CA GLY A 92 -0.57 12.85 -12.20
C GLY A 92 -2.07 12.57 -12.16
N TRP A 93 -2.68 12.69 -10.99
CA TRP A 93 -4.13 12.56 -10.84
C TRP A 93 -4.65 13.35 -9.62
N ARG A 94 -5.92 13.76 -9.71
CA ARG A 94 -6.71 14.22 -8.57
C ARG A 94 -8.17 13.94 -8.92
N LEU A 95 -8.82 13.11 -8.12
CA LEU A 95 -10.18 12.65 -8.35
C LEU A 95 -11.01 12.93 -7.10
N ASP A 96 -12.24 13.42 -7.29
CA ASP A 96 -13.19 13.61 -6.20
C ASP A 96 -14.02 12.32 -6.03
N LEU A 97 -13.34 11.26 -5.60
CA LEU A 97 -14.01 10.00 -5.31
C LEU A 97 -13.88 9.73 -3.81
N PRO A 98 -14.98 9.46 -3.09
CA PRO A 98 -14.95 9.24 -1.65
C PRO A 98 -14.47 7.81 -1.36
N LEU A 99 -13.26 7.50 -1.80
CA LEU A 99 -12.63 6.19 -1.72
C LEU A 99 -11.55 6.21 -0.65
N GLU A 100 -11.46 5.13 0.11
CA GLU A 100 -10.35 4.90 1.01
C GLU A 100 -9.90 3.46 0.97
N GLY A 101 -8.62 3.25 1.24
CA GLY A 101 -8.07 1.90 1.36
C GLY A 101 -8.46 1.27 2.69
N VAL A 102 -8.64 -0.05 2.68
CA VAL A 102 -8.92 -0.86 3.87
C VAL A 102 -7.89 -1.99 3.90
N ASP A 103 -7.12 -2.08 4.99
CA ASP A 103 -6.04 -3.06 5.16
C ASP A 103 -6.62 -4.43 5.58
N PHE A 104 -7.55 -4.93 4.78
CA PHE A 104 -8.26 -6.18 5.07
C PHE A 104 -7.29 -7.38 4.99
N PRO A 105 -7.46 -8.39 5.86
CA PRO A 105 -6.64 -9.60 5.79
C PRO A 105 -6.69 -10.24 4.40
N HIS A 106 -5.56 -10.78 3.95
CA HIS A 106 -5.37 -11.40 2.63
C HIS A 106 -5.42 -10.43 1.43
N HIS A 107 -6.54 -9.75 1.17
CA HIS A 107 -6.67 -8.79 0.06
C HIS A 107 -6.84 -7.36 0.56
N PHE A 108 -6.15 -6.41 -0.08
CA PHE A 108 -6.38 -4.99 0.19
C PHE A 108 -7.72 -4.61 -0.44
N MET A 109 -8.61 -4.01 0.33
CA MET A 109 -9.93 -3.59 -0.14
C MET A 109 -9.99 -2.08 -0.34
N VAL A 110 -10.96 -1.62 -1.12
CA VAL A 110 -11.28 -0.21 -1.26
C VAL A 110 -12.68 0.01 -0.74
N ARG A 111 -12.87 0.95 0.18
CA ARG A 111 -14.20 1.37 0.63
C ARG A 111 -14.61 2.61 -0.13
N TRP A 112 -15.80 2.60 -0.70
CA TRP A 112 -16.51 3.79 -1.15
C TRP A 112 -17.43 4.27 -0.03
N ARG A 113 -17.35 5.57 0.30
CA ARG A 113 -18.21 6.23 1.29
C ARG A 113 -19.40 6.87 0.57
N GLY A 114 -20.56 6.27 0.74
CA GLY A 114 -21.82 6.80 0.23
C GLY A 114 -22.55 7.69 1.22
N GLU A 115 -23.61 8.32 0.76
CA GLU A 115 -24.48 9.13 1.63
C GLU A 115 -25.26 8.27 2.63
N GLU A 116 -25.78 7.11 2.19
CA GLU A 116 -26.58 6.20 3.03
C GLU A 116 -25.82 4.96 3.49
N THR A 117 -24.85 4.48 2.69
CA THR A 117 -24.12 3.25 2.99
C THR A 117 -22.71 3.26 2.44
N ASP A 118 -21.83 2.56 3.12
CA ASP A 118 -20.48 2.30 2.69
C ASP A 118 -20.41 0.97 1.94
N LEU A 119 -19.71 0.95 0.81
CA LEU A 119 -19.51 -0.25 0.01
C LEU A 119 -18.04 -0.66 0.03
N LEU A 120 -17.76 -1.94 0.26
CA LEU A 120 -16.43 -2.50 0.04
C LEU A 120 -16.33 -2.98 -1.41
N ILE A 121 -15.21 -2.67 -2.03
CA ILE A 121 -14.87 -3.04 -3.40
C ILE A 121 -13.63 -3.92 -3.29
N ASP A 122 -13.68 -5.11 -3.87
CA ASP A 122 -12.54 -6.03 -3.94
C ASP A 122 -11.80 -5.85 -5.30
N PRO A 123 -10.63 -5.19 -5.33
CA PRO A 123 -9.88 -5.00 -6.57
C PRO A 123 -9.33 -6.30 -7.15
N PHE A 124 -9.18 -7.35 -6.33
CA PHE A 124 -8.63 -8.65 -6.72
C PHE A 124 -9.70 -9.60 -7.28
N ASP A 125 -10.99 -9.31 -7.03
CA ASP A 125 -12.16 -10.01 -7.60
C ASP A 125 -12.89 -9.11 -8.62
N GLY A 126 -12.13 -8.44 -9.48
CA GLY A 126 -12.66 -7.64 -10.60
C GLY A 126 -13.46 -6.39 -10.19
N GLY A 127 -13.30 -5.90 -8.95
CA GLY A 127 -14.06 -4.77 -8.43
C GLY A 127 -15.44 -5.14 -7.89
N ARG A 128 -15.66 -6.41 -7.51
CA ARG A 128 -16.94 -6.85 -6.95
C ARG A 128 -17.29 -6.05 -5.69
N LEU A 129 -18.54 -5.58 -5.64
CA LEU A 129 -19.13 -4.94 -4.46
C LEU A 129 -19.42 -5.98 -3.38
N ARG A 130 -19.07 -5.65 -2.14
CA ARG A 130 -19.24 -6.46 -0.94
C ARG A 130 -19.79 -5.56 0.17
N PHE A 131 -20.72 -6.10 0.94
CA PHE A 131 -21.14 -5.47 2.19
C PHE A 131 -20.22 -5.92 3.34
N ALA A 132 -20.13 -5.12 4.40
CA ALA A 132 -19.25 -5.41 5.53
C ALA A 132 -19.60 -6.72 6.25
N ASP A 133 -20.87 -7.12 6.25
CA ASP A 133 -21.36 -8.39 6.80
C ASP A 133 -20.88 -9.63 6.02
N GLN A 134 -20.51 -9.46 4.74
CA GLN A 134 -19.92 -10.52 3.90
C GLN A 134 -18.41 -10.70 4.13
N ALA A 135 -17.78 -9.87 4.95
CA ALA A 135 -16.35 -9.95 5.24
C ALA A 135 -15.94 -11.30 5.87
N GLN A 136 -16.81 -11.90 6.70
CA GLN A 136 -16.53 -13.19 7.32
C GLN A 136 -16.43 -14.32 6.28
N GLU A 137 -17.28 -14.32 5.24
CA GLU A 137 -17.23 -15.35 4.19
C GLU A 137 -15.93 -15.30 3.38
N LEU A 138 -15.31 -14.13 3.26
CA LEU A 138 -13.99 -13.97 2.65
C LEU A 138 -12.91 -14.59 3.53
N LEU A 139 -12.93 -14.30 4.83
CA LEU A 139 -11.99 -14.87 5.79
C LEU A 139 -12.15 -16.40 5.89
N ASP A 140 -13.37 -16.91 5.84
CA ASP A 140 -13.64 -18.34 5.91
C ASP A 140 -13.06 -19.08 4.69
N ARG A 141 -13.18 -18.49 3.49
CA ARG A 141 -12.61 -19.06 2.27
C ARG A 141 -11.08 -19.08 2.27
N VAL A 142 -10.44 -18.07 2.86
CA VAL A 142 -8.97 -17.94 2.86
C VAL A 142 -8.32 -18.68 4.02
N TYR A 143 -8.90 -18.55 5.21
CA TYR A 143 -8.33 -19.03 6.46
C TYR A 143 -9.08 -20.23 7.07
N GLY A 144 -10.02 -20.83 6.34
CA GLY A 144 -10.76 -22.01 6.79
C GLY A 144 -11.57 -21.79 8.07
N GLY A 145 -11.99 -20.56 8.35
CA GLY A 145 -12.75 -20.18 9.56
C GLY A 145 -11.91 -19.96 10.82
N MET A 146 -10.57 -20.02 10.73
CA MET A 146 -9.68 -19.76 11.87
C MET A 146 -9.65 -18.28 12.28
N VAL A 147 -9.97 -17.37 11.35
CA VAL A 147 -9.94 -15.93 11.56
C VAL A 147 -11.37 -15.39 11.58
N ARG A 148 -11.76 -14.78 12.70
CA ARG A 148 -13.02 -14.04 12.82
C ARG A 148 -12.82 -12.58 12.42
N VAL A 149 -13.81 -12.01 11.75
CA VAL A 149 -13.81 -10.59 11.38
C VAL A 149 -13.70 -9.75 12.65
N GLN A 150 -12.82 -8.76 12.60
CA GLN A 150 -12.63 -7.78 13.66
C GLN A 150 -12.89 -6.40 13.06
N GLU A 151 -13.43 -5.48 13.85
CA GLU A 151 -13.67 -4.11 13.40
C GLU A 151 -12.38 -3.43 12.91
N SER A 152 -11.24 -3.79 13.51
CA SER A 152 -9.90 -3.35 13.09
C SER A 152 -9.58 -3.68 11.63
N PHE A 153 -10.12 -4.76 11.07
CA PHE A 153 -9.89 -5.16 9.68
C PHE A 153 -10.61 -4.27 8.66
N LEU A 154 -11.61 -3.50 9.11
CA LEU A 154 -12.40 -2.60 8.29
C LEU A 154 -12.01 -1.13 8.49
N GLN A 155 -10.93 -0.87 9.23
CA GLN A 155 -10.42 0.47 9.42
C GLN A 155 -9.75 1.01 8.15
N ARG A 156 -9.79 2.34 8.00
CA ARG A 156 -9.07 3.04 6.94
C ARG A 156 -7.58 2.72 7.07
N ALA A 157 -6.99 2.19 6.01
CA ALA A 157 -5.56 1.95 5.94
C ALA A 157 -4.81 3.29 5.91
N SER A 158 -3.87 3.47 6.83
CA SER A 158 -2.92 4.58 6.73
C SER A 158 -1.86 4.29 5.67
N LYS A 159 -1.10 5.30 5.26
CA LYS A 159 0.08 5.11 4.40
C LYS A 159 1.10 4.17 5.02
N ARG A 160 1.26 4.20 6.35
CA ARG A 160 2.17 3.29 7.06
C ARG A 160 1.70 1.85 6.95
N ASP A 161 0.40 1.61 7.00
CA ASP A 161 -0.19 0.28 6.84
C ASP A 161 -0.01 -0.23 5.41
N MET A 162 -0.31 0.61 4.41
CA MET A 162 -0.08 0.29 3.00
C MET A 162 1.40 -0.04 2.72
N LEU A 163 2.34 0.78 3.22
CA LEU A 163 3.77 0.53 3.07
C LEU A 163 4.20 -0.76 3.77
N ALA A 164 3.76 -0.98 5.01
CA ALA A 164 4.05 -2.20 5.75
C ALA A 164 3.54 -3.42 4.99
N ARG A 165 2.32 -3.38 4.47
CA ARG A 165 1.73 -4.46 3.67
C ARG A 165 2.54 -4.75 2.40
N MET A 166 2.91 -3.73 1.63
CA MET A 166 3.73 -3.91 0.42
C MET A 166 5.09 -4.54 0.76
N LEU A 167 5.72 -4.09 1.85
CA LEU A 167 6.98 -4.65 2.32
C LEU A 167 6.82 -6.10 2.80
N SER A 168 5.73 -6.44 3.49
CA SER A 168 5.42 -7.82 3.89
C SER A 168 5.20 -8.73 2.68
N ASN A 169 4.55 -8.25 1.63
CA ASN A 169 4.41 -8.98 0.36
C ASN A 169 5.79 -9.22 -0.29
N LEU A 170 6.63 -8.19 -0.37
CA LEU A 170 8.00 -8.33 -0.90
C LEU A 170 8.84 -9.28 -0.06
N LYS A 171 8.75 -9.20 1.28
CA LYS A 171 9.37 -10.16 2.22
C LYS A 171 8.96 -11.58 1.86
N GLY A 172 7.67 -11.85 1.72
CA GLY A 172 7.15 -13.17 1.36
C GLY A 172 7.71 -13.69 0.04
N VAL A 173 7.72 -12.86 -1.01
CA VAL A 173 8.31 -13.20 -2.32
C VAL A 173 9.80 -13.54 -2.19
N TYR A 174 10.58 -12.69 -1.51
CA TYR A 174 12.02 -12.91 -1.34
C TYR A 174 12.34 -14.14 -0.49
N VAL A 175 11.56 -14.40 0.56
CA VAL A 175 11.69 -15.63 1.36
C VAL A 175 11.41 -16.86 0.50
N ASN A 176 10.36 -16.83 -0.33
CA ASN A 176 9.98 -17.95 -1.20
C ASN A 176 11.07 -18.29 -2.22
N VAL A 177 11.67 -17.28 -2.86
CA VAL A 177 12.78 -17.49 -3.80
C VAL A 177 14.15 -17.63 -3.12
N ARG A 178 14.17 -17.74 -1.78
CA ARG A 178 15.37 -17.88 -0.94
C ARG A 178 16.39 -16.73 -1.06
N ASP A 179 15.95 -15.55 -1.48
CA ASP A 179 16.77 -14.34 -1.45
C ASP A 179 16.73 -13.70 -0.05
N HIS A 180 17.51 -14.28 0.86
CA HIS A 180 17.51 -13.86 2.27
C HIS A 180 18.02 -12.44 2.48
N ALA A 181 18.89 -11.93 1.58
CA ALA A 181 19.41 -10.57 1.66
C ALA A 181 18.32 -9.53 1.38
N ARG A 182 17.56 -9.70 0.29
CA ARG A 182 16.43 -8.80 -0.01
C ARG A 182 15.27 -8.98 0.96
N ALA A 183 15.03 -10.20 1.45
CA ALA A 183 14.06 -10.44 2.52
C ALA A 183 14.42 -9.66 3.80
N LEU A 184 15.69 -9.71 4.23
CA LEU A 184 16.16 -8.98 5.41
C LEU A 184 15.98 -7.47 5.21
N SER A 185 16.35 -6.97 4.03
CA SER A 185 16.18 -5.56 3.64
C SER A 185 14.72 -5.09 3.72
N ALA A 186 13.76 -5.95 3.34
CA ALA A 186 12.33 -5.67 3.48
C ALA A 186 11.91 -5.62 4.96
N VAL A 187 12.31 -6.62 5.76
CA VAL A 187 12.01 -6.68 7.20
C VAL A 187 12.54 -5.47 7.96
N GLU A 188 13.77 -5.03 7.66
CA GLU A 188 14.35 -3.85 8.31
C GLU A 188 13.55 -2.58 8.01
N ARG A 189 13.00 -2.44 6.80
CA ARG A 189 12.09 -1.33 6.47
C ARG A 189 10.74 -1.45 7.15
N ILE A 190 10.21 -2.68 7.33
CA ILE A 190 9.00 -2.89 8.13
C ILE A 190 9.24 -2.43 9.57
N LEU A 191 10.38 -2.78 10.16
CA LEU A 191 10.74 -2.40 11.53
C LEU A 191 11.00 -0.90 11.70
N LEU A 192 11.36 -0.15 10.64
CA LEU A 192 11.35 1.32 10.68
C LEU A 192 9.92 1.88 10.83
N LEU A 193 8.91 1.19 10.30
CA LEU A 193 7.51 1.61 10.38
C LEU A 193 6.83 1.10 11.65
N ARG A 194 7.17 -0.12 12.08
CA ARG A 194 6.58 -0.85 13.21
C ARG A 194 7.68 -1.53 14.05
N PRO A 195 8.43 -0.76 14.88
CA PRO A 195 9.62 -1.28 15.58
C PRO A 195 9.34 -2.43 16.55
N GLU A 196 8.14 -2.45 17.15
CA GLU A 196 7.77 -3.40 18.19
C GLU A 196 7.08 -4.66 17.65
N ALA A 197 6.97 -4.83 16.32
CA ALA A 197 6.30 -5.98 15.73
C ALA A 197 7.03 -7.29 16.06
N PRO A 198 6.48 -8.19 16.89
CA PRO A 198 7.23 -9.35 17.38
C PRO A 198 7.59 -10.34 16.26
N SER A 199 6.65 -10.58 15.34
CA SER A 199 6.85 -11.45 14.18
C SER A 199 7.99 -10.98 13.27
N GLU A 200 8.12 -9.66 13.07
CA GLU A 200 9.16 -9.08 12.23
C GLU A 200 10.52 -9.03 12.94
N ASN A 201 10.53 -8.79 14.25
CA ASN A 201 11.73 -8.90 15.07
C ASN A 201 12.29 -10.34 15.06
N ARG A 202 11.41 -11.35 15.14
CA ARG A 202 11.77 -12.75 14.96
C ARG A 202 12.30 -13.02 13.55
N ALA A 203 11.56 -12.60 12.51
CA ALA A 203 11.93 -12.82 11.11
C ALA A 203 13.31 -12.24 10.79
N ARG A 204 13.62 -11.04 11.30
CA ARG A 204 14.95 -10.42 11.17
C ARG A 204 16.05 -11.32 11.72
N GLY A 205 15.86 -11.84 12.94
CA GLY A 205 16.83 -12.72 13.58
C GLY A 205 17.09 -14.00 12.79
N ILE A 206 16.04 -14.60 12.23
CA ILE A 206 16.16 -15.84 11.43
C ILE A 206 16.84 -15.58 10.09
N LEU A 207 16.52 -14.46 9.43
CA LEU A 207 17.18 -14.09 8.17
C LEU A 207 18.66 -13.74 8.37
N LEU A 208 19.01 -13.09 9.48
CA LEU A 208 20.41 -12.85 9.87
C LEU A 208 21.16 -14.18 10.04
N ALA A 209 20.55 -15.16 10.70
CA ALA A 209 21.14 -16.50 10.88
C ALA A 209 21.41 -17.18 9.53
N ARG A 210 20.43 -17.15 8.61
CA ARG A 210 20.57 -17.71 7.25
C ARG A 210 21.64 -17.03 6.41
N LEU A 211 21.96 -15.77 6.71
CA LEU A 211 23.04 -15.01 6.07
C LEU A 211 24.40 -15.17 6.79
N GLY A 212 24.51 -16.09 7.74
CA GLY A 212 25.75 -16.36 8.49
C GLY A 212 26.08 -15.30 9.55
N ARG A 213 25.18 -14.35 9.83
CA ARG A 213 25.38 -13.27 10.82
C ARG A 213 24.97 -13.74 12.22
N ALA A 214 25.65 -14.77 12.72
CA ALA A 214 25.23 -15.55 13.88
C ALA A 214 25.10 -14.73 15.17
N GLU A 215 26.08 -13.87 15.49
CA GLU A 215 26.01 -13.05 16.70
C GLU A 215 24.85 -12.05 16.68
N GLU A 216 24.63 -11.40 15.53
CA GLU A 216 23.54 -10.44 15.34
C GLU A 216 22.19 -11.14 15.43
N ALA A 217 22.05 -12.31 14.81
CA ALA A 217 20.88 -13.15 14.91
C ALA A 217 20.57 -13.54 16.36
N ALA A 218 21.57 -14.01 17.11
CA ALA A 218 21.40 -14.42 18.50
C ALA A 218 20.99 -13.24 19.41
N ARG A 219 21.53 -12.04 19.17
CA ARG A 219 21.09 -10.83 19.89
C ARG A 219 19.64 -10.48 19.57
N GLN A 220 19.29 -10.42 18.29
CA GLN A 220 17.95 -10.07 17.83
C GLN A 220 16.88 -11.06 18.33
N LEU A 221 17.16 -12.37 18.26
CA LEU A 221 16.24 -13.41 18.73
C LEU A 221 16.11 -13.43 20.25
N LYS A 222 17.15 -13.05 20.99
CA LYS A 222 17.04 -12.84 22.43
C LYS A 222 16.08 -11.68 22.74
N THR A 223 16.21 -10.54 22.05
CA THR A 223 15.27 -9.41 22.22
C THR A 223 13.83 -9.81 21.93
N TYR A 224 13.58 -10.63 20.90
CA TYR A 224 12.26 -11.19 20.66
C TYR A 224 11.74 -12.03 21.84
N LEU A 225 12.57 -12.92 22.39
CA LEU A 225 12.20 -13.75 23.55
C LEU A 225 12.00 -12.95 24.84
N ASP A 226 12.71 -11.83 25.00
CA ASP A 226 12.55 -10.93 26.15
C ASP A 226 11.17 -10.23 26.11
N VAL A 227 10.65 -9.95 24.90
CA VAL A 227 9.32 -9.33 24.69
C VAL A 227 8.18 -10.36 24.69
N ALA A 228 8.41 -11.54 24.10
CA ALA A 228 7.40 -12.58 23.94
C ALA A 228 7.90 -13.95 24.48
N PRO A 229 8.11 -14.07 25.80
CA PRO A 229 8.71 -15.26 26.40
C PRO A 229 7.83 -16.52 26.26
N ASP A 230 6.52 -16.34 26.18
CA ASP A 230 5.53 -17.43 26.12
C ASP A 230 4.94 -17.63 24.71
N ALA A 231 5.59 -17.08 23.68
CA ALA A 231 5.17 -17.32 22.29
C ALA A 231 5.23 -18.82 21.96
N ALA A 232 4.30 -19.30 21.12
CA ALA A 232 4.20 -20.72 20.76
C ALA A 232 5.49 -21.30 20.14
N ASP A 233 6.34 -20.44 19.56
CA ASP A 233 7.63 -20.81 18.98
C ASP A 233 8.85 -20.53 19.88
N ALA A 234 8.65 -20.03 21.11
CA ALA A 234 9.72 -19.57 21.98
C ALA A 234 10.79 -20.64 22.26
N GLU A 235 10.40 -21.89 22.51
CA GLU A 235 11.36 -23.00 22.73
C GLU A 235 12.22 -23.31 21.49
N ARG A 236 11.63 -23.23 20.30
CA ARG A 236 12.38 -23.38 19.04
C ARG A 236 13.39 -22.25 18.88
N VAL A 237 12.98 -21.02 19.16
CA VAL A 237 13.86 -19.84 19.09
C VAL A 237 14.97 -19.91 20.15
N ARG A 238 14.69 -20.33 21.39
CA ARG A 238 15.71 -20.55 22.43
C ARG A 238 16.76 -21.56 22.00
N THR A 239 16.33 -22.64 21.34
CA THR A 239 17.23 -23.66 20.81
C THR A 239 18.11 -23.11 19.68
N LEU A 240 17.54 -22.35 18.75
CA LEU A 240 18.30 -21.67 17.71
C LEU A 240 19.34 -20.70 18.29
N VAL A 241 18.98 -19.91 19.30
CA VAL A 241 19.93 -19.00 19.98
C VAL A 241 21.11 -19.75 20.61
N ARG A 242 20.88 -20.92 21.22
CA ARG A 242 21.96 -21.76 21.77
C ARG A 242 22.89 -22.29 20.68
N ARG A 243 22.34 -22.77 19.56
CA ARG A 243 23.13 -23.24 18.40
C ARG A 243 23.98 -22.12 17.79
N LEU A 244 23.38 -20.96 17.56
CA LEU A 244 24.10 -19.79 17.02
C LEU A 244 25.27 -19.33 17.91
N ARG A 245 25.15 -19.47 19.23
CA ARG A 245 26.21 -19.10 20.18
C ARG A 245 27.31 -20.15 20.32
N SER A 246 27.01 -21.41 20.04
CA SER A 246 27.98 -22.52 20.10
C SER A 246 28.73 -22.72 18.78
N GLY A 247 28.36 -21.99 17.72
CA GLY A 247 28.98 -22.11 16.39
C GLY A 247 28.50 -23.32 15.59
N GLU A 248 27.45 -24.00 16.04
CA GLU A 248 26.80 -25.09 15.31
C GLU A 248 26.04 -24.52 14.10
N ASN A 249 26.17 -25.18 12.93
CA ASN A 249 25.55 -24.71 11.70
C ASN A 249 24.01 -24.77 11.80
N PRO A 250 23.28 -23.64 11.72
CA PRO A 250 21.85 -23.61 12.00
C PRO A 250 20.97 -24.10 10.83
N VAL A 251 21.54 -24.48 9.68
CA VAL A 251 20.83 -24.54 8.38
C VAL A 251 20.29 -25.94 8.01
N GLU A 252 20.70 -27.02 8.68
CA GLU A 252 20.46 -28.38 8.14
C GLU A 252 19.16 -29.09 8.56
N ASP A 253 18.37 -28.57 9.52
CA ASP A 253 17.41 -29.42 10.26
C ASP A 253 15.91 -29.07 10.17
N ASP A 254 15.45 -28.30 9.16
CA ASP A 254 14.00 -28.08 8.95
C ASP A 254 13.53 -28.59 7.58
N PRO A 255 13.03 -29.85 7.48
CA PRO A 255 12.44 -30.39 6.26
C PRO A 255 11.08 -29.77 5.91
N SER A 256 10.46 -29.05 6.86
CA SER A 256 9.19 -28.36 6.68
C SER A 256 9.45 -26.87 6.53
N GLY A 257 9.48 -26.36 5.29
CA GLY A 257 9.51 -24.93 5.00
C GLY A 257 8.27 -24.16 5.45
N GLU A 258 7.66 -24.51 6.58
CA GLU A 258 6.46 -23.93 7.18
C GLU A 258 6.84 -23.20 8.47
N MET A 259 7.63 -22.14 8.32
CA MET A 259 7.44 -20.99 9.19
C MET A 259 6.43 -20.10 8.48
N GLU A 260 5.16 -20.27 8.81
CA GLU A 260 4.06 -19.43 8.31
C GLU A 260 4.44 -17.95 8.40
N ALA A 261 4.16 -17.27 7.28
CA ALA A 261 4.44 -15.87 6.99
C ALA A 261 3.67 -14.89 7.89
#